data_AF-A0A259KTA4-F1
#
_entry.id   AF-A0A259KTA4-F1
#
_cell.length_a   1.000
_cell.length_b   1.000
_cell.length_c   1.000
_cell.angle_alpha   90.00
_cell.angle_beta   90.00
_cell.angle_gamma   90.00
#
_symmetry.space_group_name_H-M   'P 1'
#
loop_
_entity.id
_entity.type
_entity.pdbx_description
1 polymer ?
#
loop_
_entity_poly.entity_id
_entity_poly.type
_entity_poly.pdbx_seq_one_letter_code
_entity_poly.pdbx_strand_id
1 'polypeptide(L)' 'VLPMSAATAIKYQEDILAVRPFAPPVPFRTVALAWRVTFPRPKAIDVLSLAASQCRIIEKAKTDTPAAKRA' A
#
# COMPACT_ATOMS: atom_id res chain seq x y z
N VAL A 1 2.69 14.36 -1.37
CA VAL A 1 2.80 13.16 -0.51
C VAL A 1 1.74 12.16 -0.94
N LEU A 2 2.11 10.91 -1.22
CA LEU A 2 1.18 9.88 -1.72
C LEU A 2 1.32 8.57 -0.95
N PRO A 3 0.25 7.76 -0.84
CA PRO A 3 0.35 6.34 -0.49
C PRO A 3 1.30 5.57 -1.41
N MET A 4 1.98 4.55 -0.89
CA MET A 4 2.68 3.56 -1.72
C MET A 4 1.75 2.96 -2.79
N SER A 5 0.54 2.55 -2.40
CA SER A 5 -0.46 1.97 -3.31
C SER A 5 -0.88 2.89 -4.47
N ALA A 6 -0.70 4.21 -4.35
CA ALA A 6 -1.00 5.18 -5.41
C ALA A 6 0.25 5.57 -6.20
N ALA A 7 1.41 5.63 -5.54
CA ALA A 7 2.69 5.93 -6.18
C ALA A 7 3.13 4.83 -7.16
N THR A 8 2.74 3.57 -6.92
CA THR A 8 3.13 2.42 -7.76
C THR A 8 2.03 1.92 -8.71
N ALA A 9 0.77 2.33 -8.51
CA ALA A 9 -0.34 1.85 -9.33
C ALA A 9 -0.46 2.56 -10.68
N ILE A 10 0.21 3.71 -10.86
CA ILE A 10 0.04 4.52 -12.05
C ILE A 10 1.17 4.26 -13.03
N LYS A 11 0.81 3.70 -14.20
CA LYS A 11 1.67 3.61 -15.38
C LYS A 11 1.76 4.98 -16.06
N TYR A 12 2.24 6.00 -15.36
CA TYR A 12 2.64 7.23 -16.04
C TYR A 12 3.93 6.94 -16.82
N GLN A 13 4.14 7.64 -17.93
CA GLN A 13 5.45 7.62 -18.61
C GLN A 13 6.52 8.02 -17.59
N GLU A 14 7.53 7.16 -17.43
CA GLU A 14 8.59 7.31 -16.42
C GLU A 14 9.35 8.64 -16.55
N ASP A 15 9.27 9.28 -17.72
CA ASP A 15 9.92 10.56 -18.03
C ASP A 15 9.18 11.80 -17.50
N ILE A 16 7.94 11.66 -16.98
CA ILE A 16 7.11 12.79 -16.55
C ILE A 16 7.11 12.96 -15.03
N LEU A 17 7.18 11.86 -14.26
CA LEU A 17 7.04 11.87 -12.81
C LEU A 17 8.07 10.98 -12.14
N ALA A 18 8.69 11.50 -11.07
CA ALA A 18 9.61 10.76 -10.25
C ALA A 18 9.08 10.59 -8.82
N VAL A 19 9.11 9.37 -8.29
CA VAL A 19 8.82 9.10 -6.88
C VAL A 19 10.09 9.30 -6.05
N ARG A 20 9.95 9.97 -4.90
CA ARG A 20 11.03 10.16 -3.92
C ARG A 20 10.58 9.62 -2.57
N PRO A 21 11.27 8.61 -2.01
CA PRO A 21 10.92 8.05 -0.71
C PRO A 21 11.27 9.03 0.41
N PHE A 22 10.59 8.89 1.55
CA PHE A 22 10.90 9.63 2.76
C PHE A 22 12.19 9.12 3.40
N ALA A 23 12.94 10.02 4.03
CA ALA A 23 14.00 9.64 4.95
C ALA A 23 13.41 8.97 6.20
N PRO A 24 14.13 8.04 6.86
CA PRO A 24 13.69 7.48 8.12
C PRO A 24 13.48 8.57 9.20
N PRO A 25 12.44 8.45 10.04
CA PRO A 25 11.41 7.42 10.06
C PRO A 25 10.34 7.63 8.98
N VAL A 26 10.04 6.57 8.22
CA VAL A 26 9.06 6.64 7.13
C VAL A 26 7.64 6.70 7.70
N PRO A 27 6.81 7.70 7.31
CA PRO A 27 5.44 7.79 7.77
C PRO A 27 4.58 6.66 7.18
N PHE A 28 3.71 6.08 8.00
CA PHE A 28 2.77 5.05 7.57
C PHE A 28 1.35 5.36 8.03
N ARG A 29 0.38 4.66 7.43
CA ARG A 29 -1.02 4.69 7.84
C ARG A 29 -1.56 3.28 7.95
N THR A 30 -2.50 3.07 8.86
CA THR A 30 -3.22 1.80 9.01
C THR A 30 -4.48 1.83 8.16
N VAL A 31 -4.67 0.82 7.31
CA VAL A 31 -5.92 0.61 6.57
C VAL A 31 -6.73 -0.46 7.29
N ALA A 32 -8.01 -0.18 7.54
CA ALA A 32 -8.90 -1.09 8.26
C ALA A 32 -10.26 -1.19 7.57
N LEU A 33 -10.94 -2.33 7.79
CA LEU A 33 -12.35 -2.50 7.46
C LEU A 33 -13.19 -2.17 8.70
N ALA A 34 -14.23 -1.38 8.52
CA ALA A 34 -15.17 -1.03 9.59
C ALA A 34 -16.61 -1.26 9.12
N TRP A 35 -17.45 -1.76 10.02
CA TRP A 35 -18.86 -2.00 9.76
C TRP A 35 -19.69 -1.78 11.02
N ARG A 36 -21.01 -1.62 10.84
CA ARG A 36 -21.95 -1.51 11.94
C ARG A 36 -22.18 -2.88 12.57
N VAL A 37 -22.28 -2.93 13.90
CA VAL A 37 -22.62 -4.17 14.64
C VAL A 37 -23.94 -4.78 14.16
N THR A 38 -24.90 -3.95 13.76
CA THR A 38 -26.22 -4.39 13.27
C THR A 38 -26.25 -4.77 11.79
N PHE A 39 -25.10 -4.92 11.13
CA PHE A 39 -25.06 -5.27 9.72
C PHE A 39 -25.60 -6.72 9.51
N PRO A 40 -26.66 -6.91 8.70
CA PRO A 40 -27.44 -8.15 8.71
C PRO A 40 -26.76 -9.36 8.06
N ARG A 41 -25.54 -9.21 7.53
CA ARG A 41 -24.83 -10.25 6.76
C ARG A 41 -23.37 -10.42 7.24
N PRO A 42 -23.13 -10.94 8.46
CA PRO A 42 -21.77 -11.11 9.00
C PRO A 42 -20.88 -11.97 8.09
N LYS A 43 -21.43 -13.04 7.48
CA LYS A 43 -20.70 -13.90 6.53
C LYS A 43 -20.13 -13.13 5.32
N ALA A 44 -20.79 -12.07 4.88
CA ALA A 44 -20.27 -11.24 3.78
C ALA A 44 -19.04 -10.44 4.24
N ILE A 45 -19.03 -9.97 5.49
CA ILE A 45 -17.87 -9.30 6.08
C ILE A 45 -16.71 -10.28 6.23
N ASP A 46 -16.96 -11.52 6.64
CA ASP A 46 -15.92 -12.55 6.75
C ASP A 46 -15.23 -12.79 5.39
N VAL A 47 -16.02 -12.92 4.32
CA VAL A 47 -15.49 -13.08 2.95
C VAL A 47 -14.72 -11.85 2.49
N LEU A 48 -15.20 -10.64 2.78
CA LEU A 48 -14.49 -9.40 2.45
C LEU A 48 -13.16 -9.29 3.21
N SER A 49 -13.15 -9.63 4.50
CA SER A 49 -11.94 -9.64 5.32
C SER A 49 -10.93 -10.65 4.81
N LEU A 50 -11.39 -11.85 4.44
CA LEU A 50 -10.55 -12.88 3.83
C LEU A 50 -9.98 -12.40 2.50
N ALA A 51 -10.81 -11.88 1.60
CA ALA A 51 -10.36 -11.37 0.30
C ALA A 51 -9.36 -10.22 0.46
N ALA A 52 -9.62 -9.27 1.36
CA ALA A 52 -8.71 -8.17 1.65
C ALA A 52 -7.34 -8.66 2.17
N SER A 53 -7.32 -9.72 2.99
CA SER A 53 -6.07 -10.34 3.47
C SER A 53 -5.28 -11.05 2.36
N GLN A 54 -5.96 -11.52 1.31
CA GLN A 54 -5.36 -12.21 0.17
C GLN A 54 -4.92 -11.26 -0.94
N CYS A 55 -5.42 -10.02 -0.96
CA CYS A 55 -4.96 -9.00 -1.90
C CYS A 55 -3.45 -8.80 -1.73
N ARG A 56 -2.68 -9.15 -2.76
CA ARG A 56 -1.27 -8.76 -2.89
C ARG A 56 -1.21 -7.27 -3.16
N ILE A 57 -1.26 -6.46 -2.09
CA ILE A 57 -1.25 -5.00 -2.21
C ILE A 57 0.10 -4.53 -2.79
N ILE A 58 1.17 -5.32 -2.67
CA ILE A 58 2.51 -5.02 -3.22
C ILE A 58 3.19 -6.37 -3.52
N GLU A 59 3.57 -6.64 -4.77
CA GLU A 59 4.46 -7.76 -5.12
C GLU A 59 5.83 -7.57 -4.47
N LYS A 60 5.96 -7.86 -3.17
CA LYS A 60 7.18 -7.65 -2.39
C LYS A 60 7.57 -6.17 -2.39
N ALA A 61 7.76 -5.58 -1.21
CA ALA A 61 8.78 -4.54 -1.11
C ALA A 61 10.11 -5.24 -1.47
N LYS A 62 10.38 -5.41 -2.77
CA LYS A 62 11.58 -6.07 -3.27
C LYS A 62 12.68 -5.14 -2.83
N THR A 63 13.40 -5.58 -1.79
CA THR A 63 14.80 -5.30 -1.53
C THR A 63 15.43 -4.41 -2.59
N ASP A 64 15.35 -3.11 -2.37
CA ASP A 64 16.34 -2.17 -2.88
C ASP A 64 16.80 -1.37 -1.67
N THR A 65 17.76 -1.97 -0.97
CA THR A 65 18.77 -1.22 -0.24
C THR A 65 19.30 -0.16 -1.21
N PRO A 66 19.10 1.15 -0.97
CA PRO A 66 19.88 2.13 -1.68
C PRO A 66 21.29 1.98 -1.10
N ALA A 67 22.19 1.39 -1.87
CA ALA A 67 23.61 1.49 -1.63
C ALA A 67 23.98 2.97 -1.61
N ALA A 68 24.05 3.54 -0.41
CA ALA A 68 24.59 4.86 -0.18
C ALA A 68 26.10 4.81 -0.42
N LYS A 69 26.50 4.97 -1.68
CA LYS A 69 27.82 5.47 -2.07
C LYS A 69 27.72 6.30 -3.36
N ARG A 70 27.94 7.60 -3.20
CA ARG A 70 28.43 8.62 -4.15
C ARG A 70 28.30 9.96 -3.37
N ALA A 71 29.33 10.75 -3.11
CA ALA A 71 30.68 10.88 -3.64
C ALA A 71 31.70 11.05 -2.50
#